data_AF-A0A7F8Q8X9-F1
#
_entry.id   AF-A0A7F8Q8X9-F1
#
_cell.length_a   1.000
_cell.length_b   1.000
_cell.length_c   1.000
_cell.angle_alpha   90.00
_cell.angle_beta   90.00
_cell.angle_gamma   90.00
#
_symmetry.space_group_name_H-M   'P 1'
#
loop_
_entity.id
_entity.type
_entity.pdbx_description
1 polymer ?
#
loop_
_entity_poly.entity_id
_entity_poly.type
_entity_poly.pdbx_seq_one_letter_code
_entity_poly.pdbx_strand_id
1 'polypeptide(L)'
;MAVGGGGLSLLCSCLCSPWGFSGYPLYQLGGPQLRVFRTNFFIRLVRPGSVQPEDTVQFRIPMEMTRVDLRNYLERIYNVPVAAVRTRVQHGSNRKRDYRNVRMKKPDYKVAYVQLAHGQTFTFPDLFPEKNHGSPGDNDIQDELLEGRRQRQSRDPRRGGVPDWFGL
;
A
#
# COMPACT_ATOMS: atom_id res chain seq x y z
N MET A 1 -62.41 34.04 31.74
CA MET A 1 -61.37 34.58 30.84
C MET A 1 -60.10 33.77 31.07
N ALA A 2 -59.54 33.27 29.98
CA ALA A 2 -58.53 32.22 29.93
C ALA A 2 -57.10 32.76 30.13
N VAL A 3 -56.27 32.00 30.86
CA VAL A 3 -54.83 31.82 30.61
C VAL A 3 -54.52 30.43 31.19
N GLY A 4 -54.28 29.35 30.46
CA GLY A 4 -53.53 29.24 29.21
C GLY A 4 -52.16 28.65 29.53
N GLY A 5 -52.14 27.37 29.92
CA GLY A 5 -50.92 26.60 30.14
C GLY A 5 -50.16 26.37 28.83
N GLY A 6 -48.85 26.60 28.86
CA GLY A 6 -47.97 26.41 27.71
C GLY A 6 -46.62 25.89 28.20
N GLY A 7 -46.50 24.58 28.38
CA GLY A 7 -45.23 23.90 28.55
C GLY A 7 -44.45 23.98 27.25
N LEU A 8 -43.42 24.82 27.23
CA LEU A 8 -42.42 24.86 26.15
C LEU A 8 -41.58 23.59 26.23
N SER A 9 -42.05 22.56 25.54
CA SER A 9 -41.22 21.44 25.11
C SER A 9 -40.17 22.00 24.16
N LEU A 10 -38.96 22.19 24.68
CA LEU A 10 -37.77 22.36 23.85
C LEU A 10 -37.54 21.04 23.11
N LEU A 11 -38.17 20.92 21.94
CA LEU A 11 -37.79 19.98 20.91
C LEU A 11 -36.33 20.24 20.61
N CYS A 12 -35.48 19.36 21.16
CA CYS A 12 -34.09 19.21 20.79
C CYS A 12 -34.06 18.85 19.29
N SER A 13 -34.08 19.89 18.48
CA SER A 13 -33.95 19.81 17.05
C SER A 13 -32.49 19.50 16.78
N CYS A 14 -32.16 18.20 16.84
CA CYS A 14 -30.92 17.68 16.31
C CYS A 14 -30.90 18.00 14.81
N LEU A 15 -30.40 19.19 14.48
CA LEU A 15 -29.93 19.56 13.16
C LEU A 15 -28.79 18.61 12.81
N CYS A 16 -29.19 17.49 12.20
CA CYS A 16 -28.33 16.55 11.51
C CYS A 16 -27.51 17.36 10.49
N SER A 17 -26.24 17.58 10.81
CA SER A 17 -25.31 18.21 9.88
C SER A 17 -25.10 17.29 8.67
N PRO A 18 -24.96 17.82 7.44
CA PRO A 18 -24.96 17.08 6.16
C PRO A 18 -23.62 16.39 5.83
N TRP A 19 -22.74 16.25 6.82
CA TRP A 19 -21.48 15.54 6.66
C TRP A 19 -21.77 14.09 6.99
N GLY A 20 -22.06 13.30 5.96
CA GLY A 20 -22.39 11.89 6.07
C GLY A 20 -21.36 11.18 6.94
N PHE A 21 -21.71 10.97 8.20
CA PHE A 21 -20.99 10.06 9.07
C PHE A 21 -21.05 8.70 8.36
N SER A 22 -19.91 8.25 7.84
CA SER A 22 -19.72 6.91 7.28
C SER A 22 -19.74 5.86 8.40
N GLY A 23 -20.79 5.88 9.22
CA GLY A 23 -21.09 4.86 10.20
C GLY A 23 -21.94 3.78 9.54
N TYR A 24 -21.69 2.51 9.90
CA TYR A 24 -22.59 1.44 9.52
C TYR A 24 -23.96 1.66 10.17
N PRO A 25 -25.07 1.43 9.44
CA PRO A 25 -26.40 1.57 10.03
C PRO A 25 -26.56 0.57 11.17
N LEU A 26 -27.22 0.98 12.25
CA LEU A 26 -27.47 0.13 13.40
C LEU A 26 -28.37 -1.04 12.99
N TYR A 27 -27.90 -2.27 13.26
CA TYR A 27 -28.71 -3.46 13.01
C TYR A 27 -29.79 -3.63 14.09
N GLN A 28 -31.02 -3.88 13.66
CA GLN A 28 -32.15 -4.29 14.50
C GLN A 28 -32.56 -5.71 14.14
N LEU A 29 -32.98 -6.49 15.14
CA LEU A 29 -33.42 -7.87 14.94
C LEU A 29 -34.63 -7.90 13.98
N GLY A 30 -34.59 -8.77 12.97
CA GLY A 30 -35.60 -8.84 11.91
C GLY A 30 -35.43 -7.80 10.80
N GLY A 31 -34.43 -6.90 10.91
CA GLY A 31 -34.06 -5.98 9.84
C GLY A 31 -33.40 -6.69 8.65
N PRO A 32 -33.31 -6.00 7.50
CA PRO A 32 -32.68 -6.55 6.31
C PRO A 32 -31.16 -6.72 6.48
N GLN A 33 -30.59 -7.63 5.69
CA GLN A 33 -29.15 -7.84 5.63
C GLN A 33 -28.44 -6.58 5.09
N LEU A 34 -27.39 -6.14 5.78
CA LEU A 34 -26.52 -5.05 5.32
C LEU A 34 -25.85 -5.42 4.00
N ARG A 35 -25.97 -4.54 3.00
CA ARG A 35 -25.33 -4.67 1.68
C ARG A 35 -24.49 -3.44 1.40
N VAL A 36 -23.25 -3.65 1.00
CA VAL A 36 -22.32 -2.60 0.60
C VAL A 36 -22.09 -2.73 -0.90
N PHE A 37 -22.56 -1.76 -1.68
CA PHE A 37 -22.41 -1.78 -3.15
C PHE A 37 -21.06 -1.25 -3.61
N ARG A 38 -20.56 -0.19 -2.96
CA ARG A 38 -19.28 0.43 -3.26
C ARG A 38 -18.42 0.43 -2.01
N THR A 39 -17.41 -0.43 -1.99
CA THR A 39 -16.45 -0.50 -0.88
C THR A 39 -15.36 0.55 -1.03
N ASN A 40 -14.93 1.16 0.08
CA ASN A 40 -13.75 2.05 0.12
C ASN A 40 -12.48 1.31 0.59
N PHE A 41 -12.41 -0.01 0.35
CA PHE A 41 -11.29 -0.83 0.80
C PHE A 41 -10.28 -1.04 -0.33
N PHE A 42 -9.03 -0.71 -0.03
CA PHE A 42 -7.90 -0.96 -0.92
C PHE A 42 -6.96 -1.97 -0.26
N ILE A 43 -6.77 -3.11 -0.91
CA ILE A 43 -5.86 -4.16 -0.46
C ILE A 43 -4.63 -4.20 -1.37
N ARG A 44 -3.49 -4.62 -0.84
CA ARG A 44 -2.24 -4.76 -1.61
C ARG A 44 -1.67 -6.15 -1.40
N LEU A 45 -1.40 -6.85 -2.51
CA LEU A 45 -0.63 -8.10 -2.49
C LEU A 45 0.83 -7.78 -2.16
N VAL A 46 1.44 -8.54 -1.25
CA VAL A 46 2.83 -8.34 -0.83
C VAL A 46 3.60 -9.64 -0.91
N ARG A 47 4.85 -9.56 -1.40
CA ARG A 47 5.78 -10.69 -1.40
C ARG A 47 6.05 -11.15 0.05
N PRO A 48 5.93 -12.46 0.35
CA PRO A 48 6.21 -12.97 1.69
C PRO A 48 7.68 -12.74 2.05
N GLY A 49 7.91 -12.26 3.28
CA GLY A 49 9.26 -12.01 3.79
C GLY A 49 9.93 -13.22 4.45
N SER A 50 9.13 -14.23 4.84
CA SER A 50 9.62 -15.52 5.33
C SER A 50 9.02 -16.62 4.47
N VAL A 51 9.62 -17.82 4.52
CA VAL A 51 9.04 -19.00 3.87
C VAL A 51 7.62 -19.23 4.38
N GLN A 52 6.68 -19.32 3.45
CA GLN A 52 5.27 -19.62 3.68
C GLN A 52 4.91 -20.83 2.81
N PRO A 53 3.90 -21.62 3.20
CA PRO A 53 3.40 -22.68 2.35
C PRO A 53 2.80 -22.11 1.06
N GLU A 54 2.83 -22.92 0.00
CA GLU A 54 2.48 -22.50 -1.37
C GLU A 54 1.00 -22.11 -1.55
N ASP A 55 0.15 -22.53 -0.62
CA ASP A 55 -1.28 -22.20 -0.56
C ASP A 55 -1.55 -20.84 0.08
N THR A 56 -0.54 -20.22 0.72
CA THR A 56 -0.72 -19.06 1.59
C THR A 56 -0.23 -17.77 0.93
N VAL A 57 -1.18 -16.85 0.75
CA VAL A 57 -0.97 -15.54 0.14
C VAL A 57 -0.99 -14.45 1.20
N GLN A 58 -0.07 -13.48 1.08
CA GLN A 58 0.03 -12.35 2.01
C GLN A 58 -0.53 -11.06 1.41
N PHE A 59 -1.43 -10.42 2.16
CA PHE A 59 -2.00 -9.11 1.83
C PHE A 59 -1.73 -8.08 2.93
N ARG A 60 -1.62 -6.82 2.51
CA ARG A 60 -1.77 -5.65 3.39
C ARG A 60 -3.17 -5.09 3.22
N ILE A 61 -3.85 -4.88 4.34
CA ILE A 61 -5.24 -4.44 4.40
C ILE A 61 -5.38 -3.25 5.36
N PRO A 62 -6.42 -2.41 5.19
CA PRO A 62 -6.69 -1.31 6.09
C PRO A 62 -7.10 -1.82 7.48
N MET A 63 -6.96 -0.94 8.48
CA MET A 63 -7.22 -1.28 9.89
C MET A 63 -8.69 -1.57 10.19
N GLU A 64 -9.61 -1.01 9.41
CA GLU A 64 -11.07 -1.18 9.57
C GLU A 64 -11.56 -2.56 9.11
N MET A 65 -10.85 -3.21 8.18
CA MET A 65 -11.31 -4.41 7.50
C MET A 65 -11.18 -5.67 8.38
N THR A 66 -12.20 -6.52 8.38
CA THR A 66 -12.20 -7.79 9.12
C THR A 66 -11.85 -8.99 8.24
N ARG A 67 -11.69 -10.17 8.86
CA ARG A 67 -11.42 -11.43 8.16
C ARG A 67 -12.56 -11.85 7.23
N VAL A 68 -13.80 -11.62 7.64
CA VAL A 68 -15.01 -11.96 6.88
C VAL A 68 -15.16 -11.02 5.68
N ASP A 69 -14.90 -9.73 5.88
CA ASP A 69 -14.93 -8.75 4.80
C ASP A 69 -13.91 -9.10 3.71
N LEU A 70 -12.71 -9.50 4.11
CA LEU A 70 -11.65 -9.88 3.18
C LEU A 70 -12.02 -11.11 2.36
N ARG A 71 -12.59 -12.13 3.01
CA ARG A 71 -13.09 -13.32 2.33
C ARG A 71 -14.14 -12.95 1.28
N ASN A 72 -15.18 -12.21 1.68
CA ASN A 72 -16.24 -11.77 0.78
C ASN A 72 -15.70 -10.91 -0.36
N TYR A 73 -14.71 -10.06 -0.09
CA TYR A 73 -14.09 -9.17 -1.07
C TYR A 73 -13.34 -9.97 -2.14
N LEU A 74 -12.51 -10.94 -1.74
CA LEU A 74 -11.77 -11.79 -2.68
C LEU A 74 -12.68 -12.73 -3.47
N GLU A 75 -13.68 -13.34 -2.81
CA GLU A 75 -14.63 -14.24 -3.47
C GLU A 75 -15.55 -13.52 -4.45
N ARG A 76 -16.03 -12.30 -4.13
CA ARG A 76 -17.01 -11.61 -4.98
C ARG A 76 -16.40 -10.73 -6.08
N ILE A 77 -15.24 -10.13 -5.85
CA ILE A 77 -14.62 -9.20 -6.81
C ILE A 77 -13.62 -9.94 -7.70
N TYR A 78 -12.79 -10.79 -7.10
CA TYR A 78 -11.71 -11.49 -7.81
C TYR A 78 -12.03 -12.96 -8.10
N ASN A 79 -13.17 -13.48 -7.62
CA ASN A 79 -13.58 -14.88 -7.79
C ASN A 79 -12.53 -15.89 -7.27
N VAL A 80 -11.79 -15.51 -6.22
CA VAL A 80 -10.76 -16.37 -5.63
C VAL A 80 -11.39 -17.21 -4.51
N PRO A 81 -11.29 -18.54 -4.56
CA PRO A 81 -11.85 -19.39 -3.52
C PRO A 81 -10.90 -19.42 -2.31
N VAL A 82 -11.40 -18.98 -1.15
CA VAL A 82 -10.61 -18.83 0.08
C VAL A 82 -11.02 -19.88 1.10
N ALA A 83 -10.04 -20.65 1.61
CA ALA A 83 -10.27 -21.65 2.66
C ALA A 83 -10.27 -21.02 4.06
N ALA A 84 -9.24 -20.23 4.38
CA ALA A 84 -9.11 -19.61 5.69
C ALA A 84 -8.40 -18.25 5.60
N VAL A 85 -8.76 -17.33 6.51
CA VAL A 85 -8.13 -16.00 6.62
C VAL A 85 -7.68 -15.76 8.05
N ARG A 86 -6.41 -15.41 8.21
CA ARG A 86 -5.80 -15.03 9.49
C ARG A 86 -5.22 -13.62 9.37
N THR A 87 -5.57 -12.74 10.30
CA THR A 87 -5.10 -11.35 10.27
C THR A 87 -4.34 -11.01 11.54
N ARG A 88 -3.31 -10.17 11.42
CA ARG A 88 -2.62 -9.55 12.55
C ARG A 88 -2.39 -8.07 12.30
N VAL A 89 -2.36 -7.27 13.35
CA VAL A 89 -1.99 -5.86 13.27
C VAL A 89 -0.48 -5.75 13.40
N GLN A 90 0.16 -5.05 12.45
CA GLN A 90 1.59 -4.77 12.48
C GLN A 90 1.81 -3.33 12.92
N HIS A 91 2.51 -3.17 14.05
CA HIS A 91 2.93 -1.87 14.52
C HIS A 91 4.11 -1.35 13.69
N GLY A 92 4.00 -0.12 13.20
CA GLY A 92 5.08 0.62 12.56
C GLY A 92 6.10 1.11 13.58
N SER A 93 7.37 1.24 13.18
CA SER A 93 8.40 1.78 14.08
C SER A 93 8.12 3.25 14.44
N ASN A 94 8.32 3.60 15.71
CA ASN A 94 8.26 4.98 16.21
C ASN A 94 9.62 5.46 16.76
N ARG A 95 10.72 4.85 16.29
CA ARG A 95 12.07 5.16 16.79
C ARG A 95 12.73 6.32 16.05
N LYS A 96 12.36 6.55 14.79
CA LYS A 96 12.96 7.59 13.95
C LYS A 96 12.63 8.97 14.54
N ARG A 97 13.63 9.85 14.57
CA ARG A 97 13.49 11.25 14.96
C ARG A 97 13.99 12.17 13.86
N ASP A 98 13.40 13.35 13.80
CA ASP A 98 13.84 14.40 12.88
C ASP A 98 14.99 15.22 13.45
N TYR A 99 15.50 16.16 12.64
CA TYR A 99 16.52 17.13 13.07
C TYR A 99 16.05 18.00 14.25
N ARG A 100 14.73 18.18 14.42
CA ARG A 100 14.11 18.87 15.57
C ARG A 100 13.85 17.94 16.78
N ASN A 101 14.40 16.73 16.79
CA ASN A 101 14.20 15.72 17.82
C ASN A 101 12.73 15.24 18.01
N VAL A 102 11.84 15.53 17.05
CA VAL A 102 10.44 15.06 17.03
C VAL A 102 10.37 13.61 16.53
N ARG A 103 9.54 12.77 17.15
CA ARG A 103 9.38 11.36 16.75
C ARG A 103 8.49 11.25 15.52
N MET A 104 8.98 10.54 14.50
CA MET A 104 8.25 10.23 13.28
C MET A 104 7.74 8.78 13.31
N LYS A 105 6.42 8.65 13.43
CA LYS A 105 5.72 7.36 13.50
C LYS A 105 5.47 6.83 12.09
N LYS A 106 5.98 5.62 11.80
CA LYS A 106 5.56 4.88 10.60
C LYS A 106 4.11 4.41 10.78
N PRO A 107 3.25 4.53 9.74
CA PRO A 107 1.86 4.13 9.85
C PRO A 107 1.75 2.62 10.14
N ASP A 108 0.83 2.30 11.05
CA ASP A 108 0.47 0.92 11.36
C ASP A 108 -0.37 0.35 10.21
N TYR A 109 -0.24 -0.95 9.95
CA TYR A 109 -1.02 -1.62 8.92
C TYR A 109 -1.40 -3.02 9.37
N LYS A 110 -2.46 -3.56 8.79
CA LYS A 110 -2.92 -4.91 9.09
C LYS A 110 -2.45 -5.87 7.99
N VAL A 111 -1.93 -7.01 8.40
CA VAL A 111 -1.45 -8.08 7.53
C VAL A 111 -2.46 -9.21 7.56
N ALA A 112 -2.83 -9.72 6.39
CA ALA A 112 -3.66 -10.90 6.23
C ALA A 112 -2.87 -12.02 5.57
N TYR A 113 -2.99 -13.22 6.12
CA TYR A 113 -2.59 -14.49 5.53
C TYR A 113 -3.85 -15.19 5.07
N VAL A 114 -3.91 -15.49 3.78
CA VAL A 114 -5.07 -16.07 3.11
C VAL A 114 -4.65 -17.42 2.57
N GLN A 115 -5.31 -18.49 3.00
CA GLN A 115 -5.13 -19.82 2.45
C GLN A 115 -6.12 -20.02 1.31
N LEU A 116 -5.60 -20.37 0.14
CA LEU A 116 -6.40 -20.69 -1.04
C LEU A 116 -7.11 -22.04 -0.84
N ALA A 117 -8.31 -22.16 -1.38
CA ALA A 117 -9.02 -23.43 -1.43
C ALA A 117 -8.64 -24.26 -2.67
N HIS A 118 -9.09 -25.52 -2.72
CA HIS A 118 -8.91 -26.44 -3.85
C HIS A 118 -7.45 -26.81 -4.19
N GLY A 119 -6.52 -26.68 -3.23
CA GLY A 119 -5.11 -27.04 -3.45
C GLY A 119 -4.40 -26.16 -4.49
N GLN A 120 -4.91 -24.95 -4.73
CA GLN A 120 -4.25 -23.99 -5.62
C GLN A 120 -2.96 -23.48 -4.99
N THR A 121 -1.88 -23.52 -5.76
CA THR A 121 -0.58 -22.97 -5.38
C THR A 121 -0.40 -21.58 -5.98
N PHE A 122 0.11 -20.64 -5.19
CA PHE A 122 0.38 -19.29 -5.64
C PHE A 122 1.82 -18.87 -5.33
N THR A 123 2.57 -18.57 -6.38
CA THR A 123 3.91 -17.98 -6.28
C THR A 123 3.86 -16.52 -6.69
N PHE A 124 4.44 -15.64 -5.88
CA PHE A 124 4.49 -14.21 -6.21
C PHE A 124 5.32 -14.00 -7.49
N PRO A 125 4.74 -13.43 -8.56
CA PRO A 125 5.43 -13.29 -9.84
C PRO A 125 6.59 -12.30 -9.73
N ASP A 126 7.59 -12.48 -10.57
CA ASP A 126 8.63 -11.46 -10.72
C ASP A 126 8.12 -10.31 -11.58
N LEU A 127 8.03 -9.12 -10.97
CA LEU A 127 7.49 -7.92 -11.63
C LEU A 127 8.57 -7.16 -12.40
N PHE A 128 9.85 -7.45 -12.13
CA PHE A 128 10.97 -6.74 -12.71
C PHE A 128 11.98 -7.75 -13.28
N PRO A 129 11.62 -8.44 -14.37
CA PRO A 129 12.58 -9.29 -15.06
C PRO A 129 13.77 -8.46 -15.53
N GLU A 130 14.94 -9.08 -15.61
CA GLU A 130 16.13 -8.44 -16.16
C GLU A 130 15.81 -7.95 -17.58
N LYS A 131 15.99 -6.65 -17.82
CA LYS A 131 15.75 -6.07 -19.14
C LYS A 131 16.74 -6.67 -20.13
N ASN A 132 16.24 -7.20 -21.23
CA ASN A 132 17.06 -7.44 -22.41
C ASN A 132 17.60 -6.07 -22.87
N HIS A 133 18.89 -5.83 -22.68
CA HIS A 133 19.58 -4.59 -23.05
C HIS A 133 19.36 -4.29 -24.55
N GLY A 134 18.50 -3.33 -24.87
CA GLY A 134 18.11 -3.10 -26.27
C GLY A 134 17.16 -1.94 -26.53
N SER A 135 17.12 -0.92 -25.67
CA SER A 135 16.56 0.38 -26.04
C SER A 135 17.72 1.28 -26.52
N PRO A 136 17.86 1.54 -27.83
CA PRO A 136 19.02 2.27 -28.37
C PRO A 136 19.17 3.68 -27.79
N GLY A 137 18.05 4.34 -27.42
CA GLY A 137 18.05 5.78 -27.12
C GLY A 137 18.60 6.22 -25.76
N ASP A 138 18.80 5.32 -24.79
CA ASP A 138 19.37 5.70 -23.47
C ASP A 138 20.89 5.46 -23.39
N ASN A 139 21.44 4.66 -24.31
CA ASN A 139 22.84 4.25 -24.27
C ASN A 139 23.76 5.34 -24.85
N ASP A 140 23.30 6.14 -25.80
CA ASP A 140 24.15 7.08 -26.56
C ASP A 140 24.89 8.09 -25.66
N ILE A 141 24.17 8.74 -24.72
CA ILE A 141 24.78 9.71 -23.78
C ILE A 141 25.72 8.99 -22.81
N GLN A 142 25.34 7.78 -22.39
CA GLN A 142 26.12 6.99 -21.45
C GLN A 142 27.42 6.49 -22.10
N ASP A 143 27.36 6.12 -23.38
CA ASP A 143 28.48 5.68 -24.21
C ASP A 143 29.42 6.84 -24.53
N GLU A 144 28.90 8.03 -24.89
CA GLU A 144 29.72 9.24 -25.04
C GLU A 144 30.47 9.62 -23.75
N LEU A 145 29.80 9.53 -22.59
CA LEU A 145 30.42 9.76 -21.28
C LEU A 145 31.50 8.72 -20.95
N LEU A 146 31.25 7.46 -21.30
CA LEU A 146 32.19 6.35 -21.12
C LEU A 146 33.42 6.52 -22.01
N GLU A 147 33.23 6.90 -23.27
CA GLU A 147 34.29 7.16 -24.24
C GLU A 147 35.13 8.38 -23.85
N GLY A 148 34.48 9.49 -23.48
CA GLY A 148 35.17 10.68 -22.96
C GLY A 148 36.00 10.38 -21.72
N ARG A 149 35.54 9.48 -20.84
CA ARG A 149 36.31 9.02 -19.69
C ARG A 149 37.52 8.17 -20.09
N ARG A 150 37.35 7.26 -21.05
CA ARG A 150 38.45 6.40 -21.57
C ARG A 150 39.56 7.25 -22.20
N GLN A 151 39.19 8.22 -23.03
CA GLN A 151 40.15 9.14 -23.65
C GLN A 151 40.94 9.93 -22.60
N ARG A 152 40.29 10.44 -21.56
CA ARG A 152 40.95 11.19 -20.47
C ARG A 152 41.87 10.34 -19.59
N GLN A 153 41.65 9.03 -19.53
CA GLN A 153 42.48 8.09 -18.76
C GLN A 153 43.76 7.68 -19.49
N SER A 154 43.85 7.89 -20.81
CA SER A 154 45.06 7.67 -21.59
C SER A 154 46.10 8.77 -21.34
N ARG A 155 46.60 8.89 -20.11
CA ARG A 155 47.74 9.77 -19.77
C ARG A 155 49.01 8.96 -19.73
N ASP A 156 50.03 9.38 -20.46
CA ASP A 156 51.35 8.74 -20.42
C ASP A 156 52.01 8.95 -19.03
N PRO A 157 52.30 7.88 -18.26
CA PRO A 157 52.95 8.00 -16.95
C PRO A 157 54.34 8.63 -17.01
N ARG A 158 55.01 8.60 -18.17
CA ARG A 158 56.39 9.11 -18.35
C ARG A 158 56.45 10.63 -18.50
N ARG A 159 55.31 11.32 -18.68
CA ARG A 159 55.23 12.76 -18.96
C ARG A 159 55.39 13.67 -17.73
N GLY A 160 55.58 13.11 -16.53
CA GLY A 160 55.93 13.87 -15.33
C GLY A 160 54.92 14.95 -14.92
N GLY A 161 53.65 14.84 -15.33
CA GLY A 161 52.58 15.79 -15.00
C GLY A 161 52.42 16.97 -15.97
N VAL A 162 53.15 17.01 -17.09
CA VAL A 162 52.99 18.06 -18.12
C VAL A 162 51.70 17.83 -18.92
N PRO A 163 50.84 18.85 -19.11
CA PRO A 163 49.59 18.73 -19.88
C PRO A 163 49.81 18.30 -21.34
N ASP A 164 48.89 17.48 -21.87
CA ASP A 164 49.00 16.85 -23.19
C ASP A 164 48.52 17.74 -24.36
N TRP A 165 48.05 18.95 -24.08
CA TRP A 165 47.47 19.83 -25.10
C TRP A 165 48.48 20.76 -25.79
N PHE A 166 49.69 20.95 -25.24
CA PHE A 166 50.76 21.71 -25.88
C PHE A 166 51.52 20.79 -26.86
N GLY A 167 51.39 21.05 -28.16
CA GLY A 167 52.02 20.27 -29.25
C GLY A 167 53.23 20.95 -29.88
N LEU A 168 54.12 21.52 -29.06
CA LEU A 168 55.40 22.09 -29.49
C LEU A 168 56.41 21.03 -29.93
#